data_AF-A0A7J3KXL8-F1
#
_entry.id   AF-A0A7J3KXL8-F1
#
_cell.length_a   1.000
_cell.length_b   1.000
_cell.length_c   1.000
_cell.angle_alpha   90.00
_cell.angle_beta   90.00
_cell.angle_gamma   90.00
#
_symmetry.space_group_name_H-M   'P 1'
#
loop_
_entity.id
_entity.type
_entity.pdbx_description
1 polymer ?
#
loop_
_entity_poly.entity_id
_entity_poly.type
_entity_poly.pdbx_seq_one_letter_code
_entity_poly.pdbx_strand_id
1 'polypeptide(L)'
;MGERGGSLYGWAFVAGMNIIERLESMYGTERAEKRMENLLLTLRSELLPERFRRSIIDCLIEVRPDVGIPEEIKLEKRWSVDEFYRYSTSILSGFFDALNSWRRRKKE
;
A
#
# COMPACT_ATOMS: atom_id res chain seq x y z
N MET A 1 -26.15 -10.37 5.99
CA MET A 1 -25.63 -9.27 5.15
C MET A 1 -24.12 -9.43 5.13
N GLY A 2 -23.58 -10.22 4.19
CA GLY A 2 -22.17 -10.63 4.18
C GLY A 2 -21.30 -9.55 3.55
N GLU A 3 -20.27 -9.13 4.28
CA GLU A 3 -19.32 -8.09 3.89
C GLU A 3 -18.64 -8.45 2.58
N ARG A 4 -18.69 -7.53 1.60
CA ARG A 4 -17.85 -7.60 0.39
C ARG A 4 -16.43 -7.19 0.77
N GLY A 5 -15.75 -8.01 1.56
CA GLY A 5 -14.32 -7.86 1.81
C GLY A 5 -13.56 -8.19 0.52
N GLY A 6 -13.21 -7.17 -0.27
CA GLY A 6 -12.22 -7.33 -1.33
C GLY A 6 -10.94 -7.91 -0.73
N SER A 7 -10.25 -8.79 -1.46
CA SER A 7 -9.00 -9.38 -0.97
C SER A 7 -8.02 -8.29 -0.54
N LEU A 8 -7.12 -8.59 0.41
CA LEU A 8 -6.11 -7.63 0.87
C LEU A 8 -5.24 -7.08 -0.29
N TYR A 9 -5.03 -7.89 -1.33
CA TYR A 9 -4.46 -7.45 -2.60
C TYR A 9 -5.30 -6.37 -3.28
N GLY A 10 -6.61 -6.59 -3.44
CA GLY A 10 -7.51 -5.63 -4.09
C GLY A 10 -7.59 -4.32 -3.32
N TRP A 11 -7.62 -4.39 -1.99
CA TRP A 11 -7.48 -3.21 -1.15
C TRP A 11 -6.14 -2.49 -1.39
N ALA A 12 -5.03 -3.22 -1.36
CA ALA A 12 -3.71 -2.65 -1.55
C ALA A 12 -3.58 -1.99 -2.93
N PHE A 13 -4.11 -2.59 -3.99
CA PHE A 13 -4.15 -1.95 -5.31
C PHE A 13 -4.89 -0.61 -5.29
N VAL A 14 -6.10 -0.57 -4.72
CA VAL A 14 -6.90 0.68 -4.64
C VAL A 14 -6.21 1.73 -3.77
N ALA A 15 -5.66 1.32 -2.62
CA ALA A 15 -4.89 2.20 -1.74
C ALA A 15 -3.63 2.73 -2.45
N GLY A 16 -2.88 1.87 -3.13
CA GLY A 16 -1.69 2.25 -3.90
C GLY A 16 -2.01 3.27 -5.00
N MET A 17 -3.13 3.09 -5.72
CA MET A 17 -3.60 4.06 -6.72
C MET A 17 -3.92 5.41 -6.09
N ASN A 18 -4.67 5.44 -4.99
CA ASN A 18 -4.99 6.67 -4.28
C ASN A 18 -3.75 7.38 -3.72
N ILE A 19 -2.79 6.59 -3.19
CA ILE A 19 -1.53 7.11 -2.68
C ILE A 19 -0.76 7.81 -3.80
N ILE A 20 -0.53 7.15 -4.93
CA ILE A 20 0.28 7.72 -6.01
C ILE A 20 -0.40 8.92 -6.68
N GLU A 21 -1.71 8.90 -6.85
CA GLU A 21 -2.48 10.05 -7.40
C GLU A 21 -2.39 11.27 -6.49
N ARG A 22 -2.39 11.07 -5.16
CA ARG A 22 -2.19 12.17 -4.21
C ARG A 22 -0.75 12.65 -4.12
N LEU A 23 0.22 11.74 -4.13
CA LEU A 23 1.62 12.12 -4.20
C LEU A 23 1.90 12.94 -5.47
N GLU A 24 1.26 12.58 -6.59
CA GLU A 24 1.35 13.33 -7.84
C GLU A 24 0.76 14.73 -7.71
N SER A 25 -0.43 14.87 -7.11
CA SER A 25 -1.04 16.20 -6.93
C SER A 25 -0.23 17.11 -5.99
N MET A 26 0.49 16.54 -5.03
CA MET A 26 1.32 17.29 -4.07
C MET A 26 2.71 17.63 -4.60
N TYR A 27 3.34 16.74 -5.36
CA TYR A 27 4.77 16.80 -5.66
C TYR A 27 5.13 16.71 -7.15
N GLY A 28 4.15 16.48 -8.01
CA GLY A 28 4.35 16.22 -9.43
C GLY A 28 4.73 14.76 -9.74
N THR A 29 4.58 14.39 -11.01
CA THR A 29 4.67 13.01 -11.52
C THR A 29 5.97 12.29 -11.14
N GLU A 30 7.13 12.87 -11.45
CA GLU A 30 8.44 12.23 -11.20
C GLU A 30 8.69 11.97 -9.70
N ARG A 31 8.32 12.93 -8.84
CA ARG A 31 8.50 12.78 -7.39
C ARG A 31 7.51 11.77 -6.80
N ALA A 32 6.30 11.69 -7.34
CA ALA A 32 5.30 10.72 -6.91
C ALA A 32 5.74 9.30 -7.20
N GLU A 33 6.23 9.06 -8.41
CA GLU A 33 6.80 7.77 -8.81
C GLU A 33 7.91 7.34 -7.86
N LYS A 34 8.92 8.20 -7.67
CA LYS A 34 10.06 7.90 -6.80
C LYS A 34 9.65 7.65 -5.35
N ARG A 35 8.66 8.38 -4.84
CA ARG A 35 8.15 8.17 -3.47
C ARG A 35 7.44 6.83 -3.34
N MET A 36 6.64 6.43 -4.34
CA MET A 36 5.97 5.13 -4.34
C MET A 36 6.97 3.97 -4.47
N GLU A 37 8.01 4.12 -5.29
CA GLU A 37 9.11 3.15 -5.37
C GLU A 37 9.84 3.01 -4.04
N ASN A 38 10.16 4.12 -3.39
CA ASN A 38 10.82 4.10 -2.07
C ASN A 38 9.93 3.41 -1.03
N LEU A 39 8.62 3.67 -1.02
CA LEU A 39 7.69 2.97 -0.14
C LEU A 39 7.73 1.45 -0.36
N LEU A 40 7.69 0.99 -1.61
CA LEU A 40 7.79 -0.43 -1.95
C LEU A 40 9.12 -1.04 -1.48
N LEU A 41 10.24 -0.33 -1.67
CA LEU A 41 11.55 -0.79 -1.21
C LEU A 41 11.64 -0.88 0.31
N THR A 42 11.12 0.13 1.02
CA THR A 42 11.02 0.12 2.49
C THR A 42 10.22 -1.08 2.96
N LEU A 43 9.00 -1.26 2.44
CA LEU A 43 8.13 -2.37 2.83
C LEU A 43 8.76 -3.73 2.54
N ARG A 44 9.42 -3.91 1.39
CA ARG A 44 10.12 -5.16 1.05
C ARG A 44 11.29 -5.46 2.00
N SER A 45 11.92 -4.42 2.54
CA SER A 45 13.06 -4.57 3.46
C SER A 45 12.65 -4.86 4.91
N GLU A 46 11.38 -4.67 5.27
CA GLU A 46 10.90 -4.92 6.62
C GLU A 46 10.69 -6.42 6.85
N LEU A 47 11.43 -6.98 7.81
CA LEU A 47 11.33 -8.39 8.22
C LEU A 47 10.42 -8.59 9.44
N LEU A 48 10.02 -7.50 10.09
CA LEU A 48 9.20 -7.51 11.29
C LEU A 48 7.76 -7.09 10.94
N PRO A 49 6.73 -7.89 11.27
CA PRO A 49 5.34 -7.59 10.95
C PRO A 49 4.86 -6.24 11.49
N GLU A 50 5.34 -5.85 12.68
CA GLU A 50 4.98 -4.58 13.32
C GLU A 50 5.56 -3.38 12.57
N ARG A 51 6.81 -3.51 12.10
CA ARG A 51 7.46 -2.43 11.34
C ARG A 51 6.83 -2.29 9.97
N PHE A 52 6.58 -3.40 9.28
CA PHE A 52 5.89 -3.42 7.99
C PHE A 52 4.53 -2.71 8.07
N ARG A 53 3.70 -3.06 9.06
CA ARG A 53 2.40 -2.41 9.27
C ARG A 53 2.53 -0.94 9.63
N ARG A 54 3.47 -0.59 10.51
CA ARG A 54 3.73 0.81 10.87
C ARG A 54 4.09 1.65 9.64
N SER A 55 4.96 1.15 8.76
CA SER A 55 5.31 1.85 7.52
C SER A 55 4.11 2.09 6.60
N ILE A 56 3.16 1.15 6.54
CA ILE A 56 1.90 1.35 5.80
C ILE A 56 1.08 2.46 6.46
N ILE A 57 0.84 2.36 7.77
CA ILE A 57 0.03 3.32 8.52
C ILE A 57 0.63 4.73 8.43
N ASP A 58 1.94 4.87 8.60
CA ASP A 58 2.64 6.15 8.51
C ASP A 58 2.45 6.78 7.13
N CYS A 59 2.56 5.98 6.05
CA CYS A 59 2.28 6.44 4.70
C CYS A 59 0.82 6.88 4.51
N LEU A 60 -0.14 6.09 5.02
CA LEU A 60 -1.56 6.44 4.96
C LEU A 60 -1.87 7.73 5.72
N ILE A 61 -1.21 7.98 6.86
CA ILE A 61 -1.38 9.23 7.63
C ILE A 61 -0.75 10.42 6.91
N GLU A 62 0.44 10.24 6.31
CA GLU A 62 1.14 11.29 5.57
C GLU A 62 0.33 11.72 4.33
N VAL A 63 -0.12 10.75 3.53
CA VAL A 63 -0.77 11.01 2.23
C VAL A 63 -2.29 11.20 2.35
N ARG A 64 -2.89 10.68 3.44
CA ARG A 64 -4.33 10.72 3.76
C ARG A 64 -5.28 10.16 2.69
N PRO A 65 -4.90 9.11 1.92
CA PRO A 65 -5.70 8.64 0.78
C PRO A 65 -7.14 8.31 1.19
N ASP A 66 -8.09 8.43 0.26
CA ASP A 66 -9.50 8.15 0.52
C ASP A 66 -9.78 6.64 0.48
N VAL A 67 -9.23 5.92 1.47
CA VAL A 67 -9.37 4.48 1.62
C VAL A 67 -9.56 4.10 3.09
N GLY A 68 -10.46 3.14 3.34
CA GLY A 68 -10.57 2.51 4.66
C GLY A 68 -9.35 1.65 4.97
N ILE A 69 -9.05 1.44 6.25
CA ILE A 69 -7.96 0.56 6.71
C ILE A 69 -8.55 -0.79 7.11
N PRO A 70 -8.17 -1.91 6.45
CA PRO A 70 -8.64 -3.25 6.79
C PRO A 70 -8.21 -3.65 8.19
N GLU A 71 -8.99 -4.50 8.86
CA GLU A 71 -8.69 -5.02 10.19
C GLU A 71 -7.32 -5.71 10.26
N GLU A 72 -6.90 -6.38 9.18
CA GLU A 72 -5.60 -7.02 9.08
C GLU A 72 -4.44 -6.02 9.24
N ILE A 73 -4.61 -4.78 8.75
CA ILE A 73 -3.55 -3.77 8.76
C ILE A 73 -3.51 -3.00 10.09
N LYS A 74 -4.61 -3.00 10.85
CA LYS A 74 -4.67 -2.30 12.14
C LYS A 74 -3.62 -2.86 13.12
N LEU A 75 -3.00 -1.97 13.89
CA LEU A 75 -1.87 -2.30 14.76
C LEU A 75 -2.24 -3.21 15.95
N GLU A 76 -3.53 -3.28 16.29
CA GLU A 76 -4.05 -4.05 17.44
C GLU A 76 -3.94 -5.57 17.24
N LYS A 77 -3.94 -6.05 15.98
CA LYS A 77 -3.91 -7.48 15.67
C LYS A 77 -2.48 -7.96 15.49
N ARG A 78 -2.01 -8.96 16.22
CA ARG A 78 -0.69 -9.58 15.94
C ARG A 78 -0.79 -10.48 14.70
N TRP A 79 0.23 -10.44 13.85
CA TRP A 79 0.36 -11.38 12.74
C TRP A 79 1.27 -12.53 13.15
N SER A 80 0.83 -13.75 12.87
CA SER A 80 1.73 -14.90 12.81
C SER A 80 2.73 -14.74 11.65
N VAL A 81 3.77 -15.60 11.64
CA VAL A 81 4.77 -15.61 10.56
C VAL A 81 4.11 -15.90 9.20
N ASP A 82 3.21 -16.88 9.14
CA ASP A 82 2.50 -17.25 7.90
C ASP A 82 1.59 -16.12 7.42
N GLU A 83 0.89 -15.46 8.34
CA GLU A 83 0.09 -14.28 8.04
C GLU A 83 0.95 -13.15 7.50
N PHE A 84 2.09 -12.89 8.12
CA PHE A 84 3.00 -11.87 7.64
C PHE A 84 3.44 -12.13 6.20
N TYR A 85 3.88 -13.35 5.86
CA TYR A 85 4.27 -13.66 4.49
C TYR A 85 3.12 -13.51 3.49
N ARG A 86 1.92 -13.99 3.83
CA ARG A 86 0.74 -13.88 2.96
C ARG A 86 0.28 -12.44 2.76
N TYR A 87 0.17 -11.69 3.86
CA TYR A 87 -0.33 -10.33 3.84
C TYR A 87 0.68 -9.37 3.20
N SER A 88 1.96 -9.45 3.59
CA SER A 88 3.01 -8.63 2.98
C SER A 88 3.09 -8.86 1.48
N THR A 89 3.05 -10.11 1.02
CA THR A 89 3.04 -10.44 -0.41
C THR A 89 1.84 -9.83 -1.12
N SER A 90 0.64 -9.99 -0.57
CA SER A 90 -0.59 -9.43 -1.15
C SER A 90 -0.53 -7.91 -1.26
N ILE A 91 -0.02 -7.24 -0.22
CA ILE A 91 0.09 -5.78 -0.17
C ILE A 91 1.15 -5.27 -1.14
N LEU A 92 2.34 -5.89 -1.13
CA LEU A 92 3.43 -5.53 -2.04
C LEU A 92 3.02 -5.70 -3.49
N SER A 93 2.37 -6.81 -3.84
CA SER A 93 1.84 -7.03 -5.19
C SER A 93 0.80 -5.96 -5.57
N GLY A 94 -0.15 -5.65 -4.69
CA GLY A 94 -1.15 -4.63 -4.95
C GLY A 94 -0.55 -3.24 -5.17
N PHE A 95 0.38 -2.82 -4.32
CA PHE A 95 1.09 -1.53 -4.46
C PHE A 95 1.96 -1.48 -5.72
N PHE A 96 2.64 -2.58 -6.06
CA PHE A 96 3.45 -2.66 -7.26
C PHE A 96 2.61 -2.57 -8.53
N ASP A 97 1.49 -3.28 -8.58
CA ASP A 97 0.56 -3.24 -9.71
C ASP A 97 -0.10 -1.87 -9.86
N ALA A 98 -0.40 -1.19 -8.75
CA ALA A 98 -0.89 0.18 -8.76
C ALA A 98 0.12 1.14 -9.38
N LEU A 99 1.39 1.07 -8.96
CA LEU A 99 2.47 1.87 -9.54
C LEU A 99 2.60 1.63 -11.05
N ASN A 100 2.59 0.36 -11.49
CA ASN A 100 2.70 0.03 -12.91
C ASN A 100 1.46 0.47 -13.72
N SER A 101 0.27 0.37 -13.14
CA SER A 101 -0.96 0.86 -13.73
C SER A 101 -0.90 2.38 -13.94
N TRP A 102 -0.51 3.12 -12.91
CA TRP A 102 -0.33 4.57 -13.00
C TRP A 102 0.73 4.95 -14.05
N ARG A 103 1.88 4.26 -14.09
CA ARG A 103 2.92 4.47 -15.12
C ARG A 103 2.39 4.34 -16.55
N ARG A 104 1.55 3.32 -16.80
CA ARG A 104 0.95 3.13 -18.12
C ARG A 104 0.07 4.32 -18.51
N ARG A 105 -0.76 4.81 -17.58
CA ARG A 105 -1.62 6.00 -17.80
C ARG A 105 -0.85 7.30 -18.05
N LYS A 106 0.44 7.39 -17.70
CA LYS A 106 1.29 8.57 -17.94
C LYS A 106 2.07 8.52 -19.24
N LYS A 107 2.16 7.33 -19.85
CA LYS A 107 2.82 7.12 -21.15
C LYS A 107 1.83 7.20 -22.33
N GLU A 108 0.54 7.12 -22.03
CA GLU A 108 -0.59 7.38 -22.94
C GLU A 108 -0.90 8.89 -22.98
#